data_AF-A0A6J5UPF4-F1
#
_entry.id   AF-A0A6J5UPF4-F1
#
_cell.length_a   1.000
_cell.length_b   1.000
_cell.length_c   1.000
_cell.angle_alpha   90.00
_cell.angle_beta   90.00
_cell.angle_gamma   90.00
#
_symmetry.space_group_name_H-M   'P 1'
#
loop_
_entity.id
_entity.type
_entity.pdbx_description
1 polymer ?
#
loop_
_entity_poly.entity_id
_entity_poly.type
_entity_poly.pdbx_seq_one_letter_code
_entity_poly.pdbx_strand_id
1 'polypeptide(L)'
;MMSAMKGWAFALVVIFSVLLSWSIPRGESERAFLSFSSHEPLVKVVSLASADGGQDFFMEMTDSVAMNIEYDFYSDTCPEAETIVRSTMAQIYSQHKNVSAQLLRLFFHDCFIQGCDASVLLDHSNGNKNHSVEKQAVPNKTLKGFDKIDQIKEVLENVCPAVVSCADILALATRDGVVLAGGPFYPLFTGRRDSARSYYDEAMAEIPKPDDNITQTLHLFSLRGFTDRETVSLLGGHNIGKIGCEFIQSRLHNFKGTGKPDPTVSPSFLNEMRVFCEDNGNEKSSQGSSIAATMASPMAFPTAGPMASSPMASRA
;
A
#
# COMPACT_ATOMS: atom_id res chain seq x y z
N MET A 1 48.33 -41.33 -23.43
CA MET A 1 47.10 -42.02 -22.95
C MET A 1 46.63 -41.48 -21.60
N MET A 2 46.38 -40.16 -21.46
CA MET A 2 45.88 -39.56 -20.20
C MET A 2 44.76 -38.51 -20.42
N SER A 3 44.21 -38.41 -21.64
CA SER A 3 43.12 -37.46 -21.94
C SER A 3 41.72 -38.11 -21.96
N ALA A 4 41.63 -39.44 -22.02
CA ALA A 4 40.36 -40.17 -22.10
C ALA A 4 39.69 -40.46 -20.74
N MET A 5 40.41 -40.31 -19.62
CA MET A 5 39.89 -40.63 -18.27
C MET A 5 39.16 -39.47 -17.58
N LYS A 6 39.27 -38.24 -18.09
CA LYS A 6 38.59 -37.06 -17.50
C LYS A 6 37.15 -36.86 -17.98
N GLY A 7 36.79 -37.39 -19.14
CA GLY A 7 35.42 -37.28 -19.69
C GLY A 7 34.40 -38.16 -18.96
N TRP A 8 34.80 -39.33 -18.47
CA TRP A 8 33.90 -40.27 -17.79
C TRP A 8 33.55 -39.83 -16.36
N ALA A 9 34.44 -39.13 -15.68
CA ALA A 9 34.17 -38.59 -14.34
C ALA A 9 33.09 -37.49 -14.37
N PHE A 10 33.05 -36.66 -15.42
CA PHE A 10 32.02 -35.63 -15.57
C PHE A 10 30.64 -36.22 -15.92
N ALA A 11 30.60 -37.26 -16.77
CA ALA A 11 29.34 -37.93 -17.13
C ALA A 11 28.69 -38.63 -15.91
N LEU A 12 29.49 -39.23 -15.02
CA LEU A 12 28.98 -39.88 -13.82
C LEU A 12 28.40 -38.90 -12.79
N VAL A 13 28.97 -37.70 -12.63
CA VAL A 13 28.48 -36.67 -11.70
C VAL A 13 27.13 -36.09 -12.15
N VAL A 14 26.93 -35.91 -13.46
CA VAL A 14 25.65 -35.42 -14.00
C VAL A 14 24.55 -36.48 -13.87
N ILE A 15 24.87 -37.75 -14.13
CA ILE A 15 23.90 -38.85 -14.00
C ILE A 15 23.52 -39.09 -12.52
N PHE A 16 24.47 -38.98 -11.58
CA PHE A 16 24.18 -39.12 -10.15
C PHE A 16 23.31 -37.97 -9.60
N SER A 17 23.48 -36.75 -10.14
CA SER A 17 22.69 -35.57 -9.75
C SER A 17 21.24 -35.63 -10.25
N VAL A 18 21.02 -36.21 -11.43
CA VAL A 18 19.67 -36.41 -12.00
C VAL A 18 18.92 -37.55 -11.30
N LEU A 19 19.63 -38.63 -10.91
CA LEU A 19 19.02 -39.77 -10.20
C LEU A 19 18.69 -39.46 -8.71
N LEU A 20 19.44 -38.57 -8.06
CA LEU A 20 19.12 -38.08 -6.71
C LEU A 20 17.90 -37.15 -6.69
N SER A 21 17.51 -36.55 -7.83
CA SER A 21 16.29 -35.72 -7.94
C SER A 21 15.01 -36.53 -8.15
N TRP A 22 15.11 -37.84 -8.42
CA TRP A 22 13.96 -38.74 -8.62
C TRP A 22 13.62 -39.61 -7.41
N SER A 23 14.42 -39.54 -6.34
CA SER A 23 14.25 -40.37 -5.14
C SER A 23 13.76 -39.59 -3.91
N ILE A 24 13.26 -38.37 -4.09
CA ILE A 24 12.61 -37.60 -3.01
C ILE A 24 11.09 -37.72 -3.20
N PRO A 25 10.36 -38.37 -2.27
CA PRO A 25 8.91 -38.47 -2.35
C PRO A 25 8.29 -37.07 -2.33
N ARG A 26 7.40 -36.80 -3.30
CA ARG A 26 6.51 -35.63 -3.27
C ARG A 26 5.68 -35.70 -1.99
N GLY A 27 5.79 -34.66 -1.17
CA GLY A 27 5.03 -34.46 0.05
C GLY A 27 3.54 -34.62 -0.21
N GLU A 28 3.00 -35.64 0.45
CA GLU A 28 1.60 -35.94 0.56
C GLU A 28 0.92 -34.92 1.48
N SER A 29 -0.33 -34.64 1.16
CA SER A 29 -1.26 -33.77 1.88
C SER A 29 -1.24 -34.01 3.40
N GLU A 30 -0.88 -32.99 4.18
CA GLU A 30 -1.35 -32.86 5.57
C GLU A 30 -2.45 -31.80 5.65
N ARG A 31 -3.68 -32.26 5.41
CA ARG A 31 -4.84 -31.81 6.19
C ARG A 31 -4.62 -32.31 7.62
N ALA A 32 -4.24 -31.42 8.54
CA ALA A 32 -4.75 -31.35 9.91
C ALA A 32 -3.93 -30.35 10.74
N PHE A 33 -4.60 -29.68 11.68
CA PHE A 33 -4.03 -28.82 12.72
C PHE A 33 -3.52 -27.43 12.31
N LEU A 34 -4.45 -26.54 11.98
CA LEU A 34 -4.76 -25.41 12.87
C LEU A 34 -6.28 -25.16 12.86
N SER A 35 -6.99 -25.86 13.74
CA SER A 35 -8.26 -25.37 14.27
C SER A 35 -7.95 -24.19 15.18
N PHE A 36 -7.82 -22.99 14.63
CA PHE A 36 -7.94 -21.78 15.42
C PHE A 36 -9.40 -21.34 15.36
N SER A 37 -10.09 -21.61 16.48
CA SER A 37 -11.43 -21.14 16.76
C SER A 37 -11.51 -19.66 16.40
N SER A 38 -12.35 -19.33 15.43
CA SER A 38 -12.82 -17.97 15.18
C SER A 38 -13.25 -17.37 16.52
N HIS A 39 -12.52 -16.36 16.98
CA HIS A 39 -13.00 -15.50 18.05
C HIS A 39 -14.21 -14.77 17.49
N GLU A 40 -15.37 -15.11 18.04
CA GLU A 40 -16.61 -14.34 18.00
C GLU A 40 -16.34 -12.84 18.10
N PRO A 41 -16.95 -11.98 17.26
CA PRO A 41 -16.99 -10.56 17.57
C PRO A 41 -17.97 -10.38 18.73
N LEU A 42 -17.42 -10.06 19.91
CA LEU A 42 -18.19 -9.58 21.06
C LEU A 42 -18.86 -8.24 20.73
N VAL A 43 -20.00 -8.28 20.04
CA VAL A 43 -20.94 -7.16 20.03
C VAL A 43 -21.65 -7.17 21.38
N LYS A 44 -21.25 -6.28 22.29
CA LYS A 44 -22.02 -5.99 23.50
C LYS A 44 -23.35 -5.38 23.08
N VAL A 45 -24.39 -6.20 23.02
CA VAL A 45 -25.78 -5.75 22.92
C VAL A 45 -26.11 -5.00 24.22
N VAL A 46 -26.17 -3.68 24.14
CA VAL A 46 -26.84 -2.87 25.17
C VAL A 46 -28.34 -3.05 24.93
N SER A 47 -28.97 -3.93 25.71
CA SER A 47 -30.43 -4.05 25.72
C SER A 47 -31.01 -2.83 26.45
N LEU A 48 -31.50 -1.86 25.69
CA LEU A 48 -32.47 -0.87 26.19
C LEU A 48 -33.85 -1.44 25.89
N ALA A 49 -34.45 -2.09 26.90
CA ALA A 49 -35.86 -2.42 26.85
C ALA A 49 -36.67 -1.12 26.94
N SER A 50 -37.41 -0.80 25.88
CA SER A 50 -38.56 0.10 25.98
C SER A 50 -39.80 -0.65 25.51
N ALA A 51 -40.78 -0.70 26.39
CA ALA A 51 -42.08 -1.28 26.14
C ALA A 51 -42.92 -0.26 25.36
N ASP A 52 -43.25 -0.57 24.11
CA ASP A 52 -44.61 -0.33 23.62
C ASP A 52 -44.88 -1.21 22.39
N GLY A 53 -46.09 -1.73 22.29
CA GLY A 53 -46.49 -2.67 21.26
C GLY A 53 -46.79 -1.98 19.92
N GLY A 54 -46.42 -2.61 18.82
CA GLY A 54 -47.01 -2.31 17.51
C GLY A 54 -46.07 -2.46 16.31
N GLN A 55 -46.40 -3.45 15.48
CA GLN A 55 -46.02 -3.65 14.07
C GLN A 55 -44.58 -4.10 13.79
N ASP A 56 -44.46 -5.39 13.48
CA ASP A 56 -43.28 -6.04 12.90
C ASP A 56 -42.92 -5.40 11.55
N PHE A 57 -42.08 -4.37 11.60
CA PHE A 57 -41.31 -3.91 10.45
C PHE A 57 -39.98 -4.66 10.49
N PHE A 58 -39.91 -5.82 9.82
CA PHE A 58 -38.67 -6.54 9.58
C PHE A 58 -37.78 -5.65 8.70
N MET A 59 -36.91 -4.86 9.33
CA MET A 59 -35.78 -4.24 8.65
C MET A 59 -34.80 -5.37 8.36
N GLU A 60 -34.87 -5.90 7.14
CA GLU A 60 -33.90 -6.83 6.60
C GLU A 60 -32.52 -6.19 6.73
N MET A 61 -31.78 -6.65 7.73
CA MET A 61 -30.36 -6.33 7.90
C MET A 61 -29.67 -6.93 6.69
N THR A 62 -29.40 -6.09 5.70
CA THR A 62 -28.70 -6.48 4.48
C THR A 62 -27.44 -7.20 4.88
N ASP A 63 -27.40 -8.49 4.52
CA ASP A 63 -26.24 -9.36 4.57
C ASP A 63 -25.02 -8.56 4.16
N SER A 64 -24.04 -8.44 5.06
CA SER A 64 -22.73 -7.92 4.69
C SER A 64 -22.21 -8.86 3.62
N VAL A 65 -22.28 -8.46 2.34
CA VAL A 65 -21.67 -9.22 1.25
C VAL A 65 -20.21 -9.40 1.65
N ALA A 66 -19.87 -10.58 2.14
CA ALA A 66 -18.50 -10.91 2.43
C ALA A 66 -17.75 -10.77 1.11
N MET A 67 -16.92 -9.74 1.00
CA MET A 67 -16.04 -9.55 -0.15
C MET A 67 -15.11 -10.75 -0.15
N ASN A 68 -15.41 -11.74 -0.98
CA ASN A 68 -14.59 -12.92 -1.12
C ASN A 68 -13.34 -12.54 -1.89
N ILE A 69 -12.34 -12.03 -1.15
CA ILE A 69 -11.01 -11.77 -1.67
C ILE A 69 -10.18 -13.05 -1.54
N GLU A 70 -9.48 -13.41 -2.60
CA GLU A 70 -8.65 -14.61 -2.63
C GLU A 70 -7.41 -14.41 -3.50
N TYR A 71 -6.47 -15.35 -3.39
CA TYR A 71 -5.33 -15.37 -4.30
C TYR A 71 -5.81 -15.82 -5.68
N ASP A 72 -5.24 -15.23 -6.72
CA ASP A 72 -5.56 -15.58 -8.11
C ASP A 72 -7.06 -15.44 -8.47
N PHE A 73 -7.81 -14.50 -7.86
CA PHE A 73 -9.25 -14.29 -8.09
C PHE A 73 -9.64 -14.17 -9.58
N TYR A 74 -8.73 -13.65 -10.42
CA TYR A 74 -8.95 -13.47 -11.86
C TYR A 74 -8.46 -14.65 -12.72
N SER A 75 -8.04 -15.79 -12.14
CA SER A 75 -7.44 -16.91 -12.87
C SER A 75 -8.30 -17.43 -14.02
N ASP A 76 -9.62 -17.41 -13.83
CA ASP A 76 -10.58 -18.00 -14.77
C ASP A 76 -11.19 -16.95 -15.71
N THR A 77 -11.25 -15.69 -15.28
CA THR A 77 -11.96 -14.60 -15.98
C THR A 77 -11.02 -13.66 -16.71
N CYS A 78 -9.83 -13.39 -16.16
CA CYS A 78 -8.76 -12.63 -16.81
C CYS A 78 -7.38 -13.16 -16.37
N PRO A 79 -6.94 -14.33 -16.89
CA PRO A 79 -5.70 -14.98 -16.45
C PRO A 79 -4.45 -14.11 -16.62
N GLU A 80 -4.47 -13.16 -17.56
CA GLU A 80 -3.35 -12.26 -17.83
C GLU A 80 -3.36 -10.98 -16.99
N ALA A 81 -4.37 -10.75 -16.13
CA ALA A 81 -4.59 -9.49 -15.42
C ALA A 81 -3.34 -9.00 -14.67
N GLU A 82 -2.78 -9.81 -13.76
CA GLU A 82 -1.59 -9.42 -12.99
C GLU A 82 -0.35 -9.23 -13.86
N THR A 83 -0.23 -9.98 -14.96
CA THR A 83 0.90 -9.82 -15.89
C THR A 83 0.79 -8.54 -16.70
N ILE A 84 -0.42 -8.16 -17.11
CA ILE A 84 -0.71 -6.90 -17.79
C ILE A 84 -0.42 -5.72 -16.85
N VAL A 85 -0.93 -5.76 -15.61
CA VAL A 85 -0.67 -4.69 -14.63
C VAL A 85 0.83 -4.54 -14.40
N ARG A 86 1.54 -5.63 -14.12
CA ARG A 86 2.98 -5.63 -13.84
C ARG A 86 3.81 -5.10 -15.00
N SER A 87 3.53 -5.57 -16.23
CA SER A 87 4.27 -5.16 -17.42
C SER A 87 4.01 -3.70 -17.78
N THR A 88 2.75 -3.25 -17.69
CA THR A 88 2.38 -1.84 -17.92
C THR A 88 3.02 -0.95 -16.85
N MET A 89 3.01 -1.38 -15.59
CA MET A 89 3.64 -0.63 -14.50
C MET A 89 5.16 -0.51 -14.69
N ALA A 90 5.83 -1.56 -15.16
CA ALA A 90 7.25 -1.50 -15.50
C ALA A 90 7.56 -0.47 -16.61
N GLN A 91 6.70 -0.39 -17.62
CA GLN A 91 6.81 0.63 -18.68
C GLN A 91 6.63 2.03 -18.11
N ILE A 92 5.58 2.26 -17.31
CA ILE A 92 5.31 3.56 -16.68
C ILE A 92 6.49 3.98 -15.79
N TYR A 93 7.00 3.07 -14.97
CA TYR A 93 8.12 3.32 -14.06
C TYR A 93 9.41 3.70 -14.79
N SER A 94 9.68 3.09 -15.96
CA SER A 94 10.87 3.41 -16.76
C SER A 94 10.90 4.88 -17.21
N GLN A 95 9.74 5.49 -17.38
CA GLN A 95 9.57 6.90 -17.79
C GLN A 95 9.42 7.82 -16.58
N HIS A 96 8.78 7.33 -15.51
CA HIS A 96 8.41 8.12 -14.34
C HIS A 96 8.72 7.38 -13.03
N LYS A 97 9.99 7.34 -12.62
CA LYS A 97 10.41 6.63 -11.38
C LYS A 97 9.63 6.99 -10.11
N ASN A 98 9.11 8.22 -10.01
CA ASN A 98 8.32 8.65 -8.84
C ASN A 98 6.92 8.01 -8.77
N VAL A 99 6.46 7.33 -9.82
CA VAL A 99 5.12 6.72 -9.89
C VAL A 99 4.89 5.73 -8.75
N SER A 100 5.93 4.99 -8.32
CA SER A 100 5.80 4.03 -7.23
C SER A 100 5.37 4.69 -5.92
N ALA A 101 5.97 5.83 -5.58
CA ALA A 101 5.59 6.57 -4.38
C ALA A 101 4.23 7.27 -4.53
N GLN A 102 3.89 7.72 -5.74
CA GLN A 102 2.60 8.33 -6.03
C GLN A 102 1.47 7.33 -5.85
N LEU A 103 1.60 6.13 -6.42
CA LEU A 103 0.61 5.06 -6.30
C LEU A 103 0.55 4.50 -4.88
N LEU A 104 1.69 4.33 -4.20
CA LEU A 104 1.69 3.93 -2.79
C LEU A 104 0.88 4.88 -1.91
N ARG A 105 1.06 6.20 -2.13
CA ARG A 105 0.27 7.20 -1.43
C ARG A 105 -1.20 7.18 -1.87
N LEU A 106 -1.48 7.05 -3.17
CA LEU A 106 -2.86 6.97 -3.67
C LEU A 106 -3.61 5.77 -3.07
N PHE A 107 -2.97 4.61 -3.00
CA PHE A 107 -3.53 3.40 -2.40
C PHE A 107 -3.71 3.53 -0.89
N PHE A 108 -2.76 4.16 -0.18
CA PHE A 108 -2.98 4.52 1.22
C PHE A 108 -4.24 5.37 1.39
N HIS A 109 -4.37 6.45 0.60
CA HIS A 109 -5.51 7.36 0.70
C HIS A 109 -6.86 6.70 0.35
N ASP A 110 -6.87 5.77 -0.61
CA ASP A 110 -8.04 4.92 -0.91
C ASP A 110 -8.40 4.06 0.31
N CYS A 111 -7.50 3.16 0.70
CA CYS A 111 -7.74 2.21 1.78
C CYS A 111 -8.02 2.87 3.13
N PHE A 112 -7.50 4.08 3.37
CA PHE A 112 -7.76 4.79 4.60
C PHE A 112 -9.20 5.30 4.66
N ILE A 113 -9.91 5.51 3.55
CA ILE A 113 -11.26 6.08 3.57
C ILE A 113 -12.26 5.02 3.10
N GLN A 114 -13.10 4.52 4.02
CA GLN A 114 -14.12 3.49 3.76
C GLN A 114 -13.61 2.15 3.19
N GLY A 115 -12.30 1.98 3.06
CA GLY A 115 -11.66 0.73 2.63
C GLY A 115 -11.05 0.87 1.23
N CYS A 116 -10.41 -0.20 0.74
CA CYS A 116 -9.77 -0.18 -0.57
C CYS A 116 -10.82 -0.44 -1.66
N ASP A 117 -11.59 0.60 -2.01
CA ASP A 117 -12.77 0.50 -2.87
C ASP A 117 -12.72 1.43 -4.09
N ALA A 118 -11.56 2.01 -4.40
CA ALA A 118 -11.37 2.96 -5.51
C ALA A 118 -12.27 4.22 -5.44
N SER A 119 -12.88 4.52 -4.30
CA SER A 119 -13.69 5.74 -4.11
C SER A 119 -12.90 7.02 -4.36
N VAL A 120 -11.59 7.02 -4.04
CA VAL A 120 -10.67 8.13 -4.31
C VAL A 120 -10.49 8.43 -5.80
N LEU A 121 -10.75 7.44 -6.68
CA LEU A 121 -10.58 7.58 -8.12
C LEU A 121 -11.77 8.26 -8.80
N LEU A 122 -12.91 8.38 -8.11
CA LEU A 122 -14.12 8.97 -8.66
C LEU A 122 -13.95 10.48 -8.89
N ASP A 123 -14.45 10.93 -10.04
CA ASP A 123 -14.64 12.34 -10.35
C ASP A 123 -16.10 12.75 -10.13
N HIS A 124 -16.39 14.04 -10.24
CA HIS A 124 -17.76 14.56 -10.20
C HIS A 124 -18.65 13.81 -11.19
N SER A 125 -19.75 13.21 -10.72
CA SER A 125 -20.73 12.62 -11.62
C SER A 125 -21.37 13.71 -12.49
N ASN A 126 -21.05 13.71 -13.79
CA ASN A 126 -21.73 14.45 -14.85
C ASN A 126 -22.12 15.91 -14.51
N GLY A 127 -21.21 16.68 -13.93
CA GLY A 127 -21.41 18.12 -13.71
C GLY A 127 -22.26 18.49 -12.49
N ASN A 128 -22.65 17.54 -11.64
CA ASN A 128 -23.25 17.86 -10.35
C ASN A 128 -22.18 18.37 -9.36
N LYS A 129 -21.87 19.67 -9.45
CA LYS A 129 -20.89 20.37 -8.60
C LYS A 129 -21.30 20.45 -7.12
N ASN A 130 -22.49 19.97 -6.75
CA ASN A 130 -23.00 20.05 -5.38
C ASN A 130 -22.46 18.95 -4.46
N HIS A 131 -21.78 17.92 -5.01
CA HIS A 131 -21.18 16.86 -4.20
C HIS A 131 -19.66 16.96 -4.31
N SER A 132 -19.00 17.24 -3.19
CA SER A 132 -17.54 17.19 -3.13
C SER A 132 -17.07 15.75 -3.20
N VAL A 133 -16.03 15.50 -3.99
CA VAL A 133 -15.38 14.18 -4.10
C VAL A 133 -14.04 14.21 -3.37
N GLU A 134 -13.56 13.05 -2.95
CA GLU A 134 -12.31 12.90 -2.21
C GLU A 134 -11.13 13.61 -2.86
N LYS A 135 -11.00 13.61 -4.19
CA LYS A 135 -9.92 14.32 -4.89
C LYS A 135 -9.83 15.82 -4.53
N GLN A 136 -10.93 16.42 -4.07
CA GLN A 136 -11.00 17.83 -3.66
C GLN A 136 -10.66 18.06 -2.19
N ALA A 137 -10.63 17.00 -1.38
CA ALA A 137 -10.24 17.09 0.02
C ALA A 137 -8.79 17.62 0.10
N VAL A 138 -8.52 18.49 1.08
CA VAL A 138 -7.21 19.12 1.24
C VAL A 138 -6.06 18.12 1.24
N PRO A 139 -6.14 16.96 1.94
CA PRO A 139 -5.07 15.95 1.89
C PRO A 139 -4.84 15.35 0.49
N ASN A 140 -5.88 15.35 -0.36
CA ASN A 140 -5.90 14.67 -1.65
C ASN A 140 -5.51 15.58 -2.83
N LYS A 141 -5.50 16.91 -2.65
CA LYS A 141 -5.14 17.86 -3.71
C LYS A 141 -3.75 17.64 -4.32
N THR A 142 -2.86 17.00 -3.57
CA THR A 142 -1.48 16.70 -3.99
C THR A 142 -1.29 15.26 -4.47
N LEU A 143 -2.35 14.43 -4.49
CA LEU A 143 -2.29 13.09 -5.05
C LEU A 143 -2.00 13.14 -6.56
N LYS A 144 -1.32 12.10 -7.05
CA LYS A 144 -0.88 11.91 -8.43
C LYS A 144 -1.01 10.43 -8.79
N GLY A 145 -0.92 10.10 -10.07
CA GLY A 145 -0.96 8.73 -10.55
C GLY A 145 -2.34 8.23 -11.00
N PHE A 146 -3.39 9.06 -10.91
CA PHE A 146 -4.72 8.73 -11.44
C PHE A 146 -4.67 8.33 -12.92
N ASP A 147 -3.96 9.12 -13.73
CA ASP A 147 -3.76 8.85 -15.16
C ASP A 147 -3.03 7.53 -15.44
N LYS A 148 -2.23 7.05 -14.48
CA LYS A 148 -1.50 5.78 -14.60
C LYS A 148 -2.42 4.60 -14.31
N ILE A 149 -3.38 4.77 -13.40
CA ILE A 149 -4.44 3.79 -13.19
C ILE A 149 -5.35 3.72 -14.42
N ASP A 150 -5.73 4.86 -15.00
CA ASP A 150 -6.52 4.91 -16.23
C ASP A 150 -5.80 4.19 -17.38
N GLN A 151 -4.49 4.43 -17.55
CA GLN A 151 -3.69 3.75 -18.56
C GLN A 151 -3.68 2.22 -18.38
N ILE A 152 -3.52 1.73 -17.16
CA ILE A 152 -3.53 0.28 -16.88
C ILE A 152 -4.93 -0.29 -17.12
N LYS A 153 -5.98 0.43 -16.68
CA LYS A 153 -7.37 0.06 -16.89
C LYS A 153 -7.71 -0.06 -18.37
N GLU A 154 -7.26 0.88 -19.20
CA GLU A 154 -7.49 0.85 -20.65
C GLU A 154 -6.88 -0.41 -21.29
N VAL A 155 -5.66 -0.80 -20.91
CA VAL A 155 -5.05 -2.02 -21.42
C VAL A 155 -5.83 -3.26 -20.98
N LEU A 156 -6.26 -3.32 -19.72
CA LEU A 156 -7.05 -4.44 -19.20
C LEU A 156 -8.42 -4.54 -19.86
N GLU A 157 -9.13 -3.43 -20.05
CA GLU A 157 -10.46 -3.42 -20.68
C GLU A 157 -10.43 -3.88 -22.15
N ASN A 158 -9.30 -3.69 -22.84
CA ASN A 158 -9.11 -4.23 -24.18
C ASN A 158 -8.92 -5.75 -24.22
N VAL A 159 -8.51 -6.36 -23.10
CA VAL A 159 -8.24 -7.81 -22.99
C VAL A 159 -9.38 -8.54 -22.30
N CYS A 160 -9.86 -8.03 -21.17
CA CYS A 160 -10.92 -8.61 -20.36
C CYS A 160 -11.92 -7.53 -19.93
N PRO A 161 -12.88 -7.17 -20.82
CA PRO A 161 -13.83 -6.09 -20.58
C PRO A 161 -14.67 -6.31 -19.33
N ALA A 162 -14.78 -5.29 -18.49
CA ALA A 162 -15.58 -5.24 -17.27
C ALA A 162 -15.28 -6.36 -16.25
N VAL A 163 -14.05 -6.88 -16.22
CA VAL A 163 -13.63 -7.95 -15.29
C VAL A 163 -12.88 -7.40 -14.08
N VAL A 164 -11.77 -6.69 -14.31
CA VAL A 164 -10.85 -6.28 -13.22
C VAL A 164 -11.27 -4.94 -12.64
N SER A 165 -11.50 -4.86 -11.32
CA SER A 165 -11.89 -3.63 -10.64
C SER A 165 -10.76 -2.59 -10.60
N CYS A 166 -11.11 -1.30 -10.56
CA CYS A 166 -10.14 -0.24 -10.35
C CYS A 166 -9.45 -0.36 -8.98
N ALA A 167 -10.15 -0.84 -7.95
CA ALA A 167 -9.61 -1.10 -6.62
C ALA A 167 -8.46 -2.11 -6.66
N ASP A 168 -8.62 -3.23 -7.38
CA ASP A 168 -7.54 -4.21 -7.52
C ASP A 168 -6.43 -3.73 -8.46
N ILE A 169 -6.73 -2.95 -9.50
CA ILE A 169 -5.70 -2.34 -10.34
C ILE A 169 -4.81 -1.43 -9.49
N LEU A 170 -5.39 -0.59 -8.63
CA LEU A 170 -4.64 0.28 -7.74
C LEU A 170 -3.77 -0.53 -6.76
N ALA A 171 -4.30 -1.60 -6.18
CA ALA A 171 -3.54 -2.49 -5.28
C ALA A 171 -2.38 -3.18 -5.99
N LEU A 172 -2.63 -3.82 -7.13
CA LEU A 172 -1.63 -4.55 -7.92
C LEU A 172 -0.55 -3.61 -8.47
N ALA A 173 -0.94 -2.47 -9.06
CA ALA A 173 0.00 -1.48 -9.57
C ALA A 173 0.87 -0.89 -8.47
N THR A 174 0.32 -0.70 -7.27
CA THR A 174 1.07 -0.25 -6.10
C THR A 174 2.10 -1.28 -5.65
N ARG A 175 1.73 -2.56 -5.51
CA ARG A 175 2.68 -3.65 -5.20
C ARG A 175 3.81 -3.70 -6.21
N ASP A 176 3.48 -3.71 -7.50
CA ASP A 176 4.49 -3.82 -8.55
C ASP A 176 5.37 -2.56 -8.61
N GLY A 177 4.80 -1.38 -8.33
CA GLY A 177 5.55 -0.15 -8.13
C GLY A 177 6.54 -0.22 -6.98
N VAL A 178 6.15 -0.76 -5.82
CA VAL A 178 7.03 -0.96 -4.66
C VAL A 178 8.19 -1.90 -5.02
N VAL A 179 7.93 -3.00 -5.73
CA VAL A 179 8.96 -3.92 -6.20
C VAL A 179 9.95 -3.23 -7.15
N LEU A 180 9.45 -2.45 -8.11
CA LEU A 180 10.29 -1.68 -9.04
C LEU A 180 11.14 -0.60 -8.36
N ALA A 181 10.67 -0.09 -7.22
CA ALA A 181 11.43 0.83 -6.36
C ALA A 181 12.46 0.12 -5.46
N GLY A 182 12.58 -1.21 -5.57
CA GLY A 182 13.51 -2.03 -4.79
C GLY A 182 12.94 -2.58 -3.48
N GLY A 183 11.64 -2.43 -3.25
CA GLY A 183 10.94 -3.00 -2.11
C GLY A 183 10.66 -4.50 -2.24
N PRO A 184 10.13 -5.13 -1.18
CA PRO A 184 9.83 -6.56 -1.18
C PRO A 184 8.60 -6.86 -2.05
N PHE A 185 8.60 -8.05 -2.65
CA PHE A 185 7.39 -8.65 -3.19
C PHE A 185 6.55 -9.24 -2.05
N TYR A 186 5.24 -9.11 -2.15
CA TYR A 186 4.29 -9.75 -1.25
C TYR A 186 3.06 -10.19 -2.06
N PRO A 187 2.48 -11.37 -1.75
CA PRO A 187 1.28 -11.82 -2.42
C PRO A 187 0.10 -10.93 -2.00
N LEU A 188 -0.79 -10.65 -2.95
CA LEU A 188 -1.97 -9.82 -2.73
C LEU A 188 -3.23 -10.64 -2.99
N PHE A 189 -4.19 -10.56 -2.07
CA PHE A 189 -5.56 -10.97 -2.38
C PHE A 189 -6.17 -9.97 -3.37
N THR A 190 -6.93 -10.49 -4.33
CA THR A 190 -7.74 -9.73 -5.30
C THR A 190 -9.21 -10.16 -5.18
N GLY A 191 -10.11 -9.46 -5.86
CA GLY A 191 -11.56 -9.57 -5.72
C GLY A 191 -12.22 -8.35 -5.09
N ARG A 192 -11.49 -7.21 -4.95
CA ARG A 192 -12.10 -5.95 -4.50
C ARG A 192 -13.08 -5.43 -5.54
N ARG A 193 -14.08 -4.67 -5.10
CA ARG A 193 -15.08 -4.05 -5.98
C ARG A 193 -15.01 -2.53 -5.85
N ASP A 194 -15.36 -1.86 -6.93
CA ASP A 194 -15.34 -0.40 -7.00
C ASP A 194 -16.57 0.19 -6.31
N SER A 195 -16.34 1.24 -5.53
CA SER A 195 -17.37 2.04 -4.89
C SER A 195 -18.16 2.85 -5.92
N ALA A 196 -19.45 3.03 -5.63
CA ALA A 196 -20.32 3.93 -6.38
C ALA A 196 -20.33 5.36 -5.81
N ARG A 197 -19.58 5.63 -4.73
CA ARG A 197 -19.61 6.89 -3.99
C ARG A 197 -18.20 7.30 -3.57
N SER A 198 -18.01 8.61 -3.39
CA SER A 198 -16.80 9.19 -2.84
C SER A 198 -17.11 9.88 -1.51
N TYR A 199 -16.12 9.94 -0.63
CA TYR A 199 -16.24 10.26 0.80
C TYR A 199 -15.41 11.48 1.19
N TYR A 200 -15.81 12.66 0.70
CA TYR A 200 -15.04 13.91 0.88
C TYR A 200 -14.85 14.30 2.35
N ASP A 201 -15.92 14.23 3.16
CA ASP A 201 -15.88 14.69 4.54
C ASP A 201 -14.97 13.78 5.40
N GLU A 202 -15.03 12.48 5.15
CA GLU A 202 -14.16 11.47 5.76
C GLU A 202 -12.70 11.69 5.34
N ALA A 203 -12.42 11.94 4.06
CA ALA A 203 -11.07 12.28 3.62
C ALA A 203 -10.53 13.58 4.23
N MET A 204 -11.39 14.56 4.49
CA MET A 204 -11.02 15.81 5.17
C MET A 204 -10.73 15.59 6.66
N ALA A 205 -11.47 14.71 7.31
CA ALA A 205 -11.43 14.53 8.76
C ALA A 205 -10.43 13.46 9.21
N GLU A 206 -10.28 12.39 8.44
CA GLU A 206 -9.68 11.15 8.93
C GLU A 206 -8.29 10.87 8.36
N ILE A 207 -7.87 11.52 7.26
CA ILE A 207 -6.51 11.34 6.74
C ILE A 207 -5.52 12.06 7.66
N PRO A 208 -4.50 11.37 8.22
CA PRO A 208 -3.52 11.97 9.11
C PRO A 208 -2.78 13.12 8.44
N LYS A 209 -2.62 14.22 9.17
CA LYS A 209 -1.91 15.41 8.70
C LYS A 209 -0.41 15.31 9.00
N PRO A 210 0.45 15.96 8.20
CA PRO A 210 1.89 15.97 8.44
C PRO A 210 2.31 16.58 9.79
N ASP A 211 1.47 17.45 10.37
CA ASP A 211 1.70 18.15 11.63
C ASP A 211 0.86 17.60 12.82
N ASP A 212 0.17 16.48 12.63
CA ASP A 212 -0.56 15.81 13.70
C ASP A 212 0.37 15.33 14.82
N ASN A 213 -0.17 15.29 16.04
CA ASN A 213 0.48 14.60 17.14
C ASN A 213 0.43 13.08 16.91
N ILE A 214 1.47 12.35 17.33
CA ILE A 214 1.54 10.89 17.21
C ILE A 214 0.32 10.19 17.82
N THR A 215 -0.24 10.70 18.92
CA THR A 215 -1.47 10.15 19.53
C THR A 215 -2.67 10.22 18.58
N GLN A 216 -2.80 11.30 17.81
CA GLN A 216 -3.88 11.44 16.82
C GLN A 216 -3.66 10.47 15.65
N THR A 217 -2.43 10.37 15.15
CA THR A 217 -2.08 9.41 14.09
C THR A 217 -2.38 7.98 14.51
N LEU A 218 -1.92 7.54 15.68
CA LEU A 218 -2.19 6.19 16.22
C LEU A 218 -3.69 5.95 16.42
N HIS A 219 -4.43 6.96 16.86
CA HIS A 219 -5.88 6.85 17.00
C HIS A 219 -6.56 6.63 15.63
N LEU A 220 -6.24 7.43 14.61
CA LEU A 220 -6.82 7.29 13.28
C LEU A 220 -6.53 5.92 12.64
N PHE A 221 -5.30 5.41 12.82
CA PHE A 221 -4.92 4.07 12.36
C PHE A 221 -5.64 2.95 13.12
N SER A 222 -5.81 3.08 14.44
CA SER A 222 -6.53 2.06 15.24
C SER A 222 -8.01 1.96 14.90
N LEU A 223 -8.64 3.04 14.41
CA LEU A 223 -10.00 3.00 13.84
C LEU A 223 -10.11 2.10 12.60
N ARG A 224 -8.99 1.81 11.92
CA ARG A 224 -8.90 0.84 10.81
C ARG A 224 -8.29 -0.50 11.22
N GLY A 225 -8.18 -0.75 12.52
CA GLY A 225 -7.69 -2.03 13.05
C GLY A 225 -6.18 -2.19 13.05
N PHE A 226 -5.40 -1.14 12.78
CA PHE A 226 -3.94 -1.22 12.86
C PHE A 226 -3.44 -1.06 14.30
N THR A 227 -2.44 -1.85 14.65
CA THR A 227 -1.64 -1.69 15.87
C THR A 227 -0.60 -0.57 15.71
N ASP A 228 -0.03 -0.10 16.82
CA ASP A 228 1.06 0.87 16.80
C ASP A 228 2.26 0.38 15.97
N ARG A 229 2.59 -0.91 16.07
CA ARG A 229 3.69 -1.50 15.32
C ARG A 229 3.44 -1.48 13.81
N GLU A 230 2.22 -1.79 13.39
CA GLU A 230 1.82 -1.75 11.98
C GLU A 230 1.80 -0.31 11.47
N THR A 231 1.31 0.62 12.29
CA THR A 231 1.32 2.05 11.97
C THR A 231 2.75 2.56 11.71
N VAL A 232 3.70 2.25 12.60
CA VAL A 232 5.11 2.61 12.40
C VAL A 232 5.70 1.95 11.15
N SER A 233 5.30 0.71 10.87
CA SER A 233 5.75 0.00 9.66
C SER A 233 5.25 0.67 8.38
N LEU A 234 3.98 1.13 8.37
CA LEU A 234 3.38 1.85 7.23
C LEU A 234 3.96 3.24 7.02
N LEU A 235 4.36 3.94 8.10
CA LEU A 235 5.11 5.20 7.98
C LEU A 235 6.46 5.03 7.26
N GLY A 236 6.98 3.79 7.17
CA GLY A 236 8.12 3.43 6.32
C GLY A 236 7.89 3.70 4.83
N GLY A 237 6.64 3.85 4.37
CA GLY A 237 6.32 4.28 3.00
C GLY A 237 6.92 5.64 2.63
N HIS A 238 7.23 6.49 3.62
CA HIS A 238 7.95 7.76 3.41
C HIS A 238 9.44 7.57 3.06
N ASN A 239 9.95 6.35 2.92
CA ASN A 239 11.31 6.11 2.42
C ASN A 239 11.46 6.41 0.91
N ILE A 240 10.35 6.46 0.17
CA ILE A 240 10.32 6.85 -1.24
C ILE A 240 9.40 8.06 -1.45
N GLY A 241 9.57 8.74 -2.58
CA GLY A 241 8.71 9.85 -2.96
C GLY A 241 9.23 11.20 -2.53
N LYS A 242 8.32 12.18 -2.48
CA LYS A 242 8.65 13.59 -2.27
C LYS A 242 7.62 14.32 -1.42
N ILE A 243 8.06 15.39 -0.75
CA ILE A 243 7.22 16.30 0.05
C ILE A 243 7.38 17.74 -0.41
N GLY A 244 6.29 18.52 -0.43
CA GLY A 244 6.34 19.95 -0.70
C GLY A 244 6.91 20.76 0.48
N CYS A 245 7.64 21.84 0.19
CA CYS A 245 8.21 22.72 1.22
C CYS A 245 7.14 23.28 2.18
N GLU A 246 5.93 23.52 1.69
CA GLU A 246 4.80 24.02 2.47
C GLU A 246 4.48 23.16 3.70
N PHE A 247 4.80 21.86 3.67
CA PHE A 247 4.54 20.95 4.78
C PHE A 247 5.65 20.95 5.85
N ILE A 248 6.82 21.53 5.58
CA ILE A 248 7.95 21.54 6.53
C ILE A 248 8.36 22.95 6.97
N GLN A 249 7.92 24.00 6.27
CA GLN A 249 8.31 25.39 6.56
C GLN A 249 8.13 25.79 8.03
N SER A 250 7.03 25.40 8.69
CA SER A 250 6.84 25.70 10.12
C SER A 250 7.96 25.09 10.97
N ARG A 251 8.36 23.84 10.70
CA ARG A 251 9.48 23.19 11.41
C ARG A 251 10.82 23.86 11.13
N LEU A 252 10.99 24.45 9.94
CA LEU A 252 12.23 25.12 9.55
C LEU A 252 12.37 26.53 10.16
N HIS A 253 11.29 27.27 10.41
CA HIS A 253 11.38 28.69 10.78
C HIS A 253 10.65 29.06 12.08
N ASN A 254 9.43 28.58 12.27
CA ASN A 254 8.55 28.99 13.38
C ASN A 254 7.72 27.81 13.87
N PHE A 255 8.39 26.91 14.58
CA PHE A 255 7.78 25.68 15.06
C PHE A 255 6.84 26.02 16.21
N LYS A 256 5.55 25.66 16.05
CA LYS A 256 4.49 25.89 17.05
C LYS A 256 4.40 27.33 17.55
N GLY A 257 4.70 28.32 16.70
CA GLY A 257 4.61 29.75 17.06
C GLY A 257 5.73 30.28 17.95
N THR A 258 6.81 29.52 18.15
CA THR A 258 7.94 29.90 19.03
C THR A 258 8.89 30.95 18.45
N GLY A 259 8.77 31.27 17.16
CA GLY A 259 9.73 32.09 16.41
C GLY A 259 11.07 31.39 16.17
N LYS A 260 11.17 30.09 16.43
CA LYS A 260 12.39 29.27 16.32
C LYS A 260 12.12 28.00 15.52
N PRO A 261 13.14 27.38 14.92
CA PRO A 261 13.01 26.06 14.29
C PRO A 261 12.67 24.97 15.31
N ASP A 262 12.17 23.84 14.82
CA ASP A 262 11.92 22.66 15.62
C ASP A 262 13.23 22.11 16.22
N PRO A 263 13.35 22.02 17.57
CA PRO A 263 14.57 21.59 18.22
C PRO A 263 14.92 20.11 17.98
N THR A 264 13.98 19.31 17.46
CA THR A 264 14.21 17.89 17.13
C THR A 264 14.85 17.70 15.75
N VAL A 265 14.93 18.75 14.94
CA VAL A 265 15.55 18.72 13.62
C VAL A 265 17.04 19.00 13.77
N SER A 266 17.90 18.14 13.20
CA SER A 266 19.34 18.33 13.32
C SER A 266 19.79 19.63 12.62
N PRO A 267 20.77 20.38 13.17
CA PRO A 267 21.18 21.65 12.59
C PRO A 267 21.68 21.55 11.14
N SER A 268 22.35 20.45 10.77
CA SER A 268 22.83 20.24 9.40
C SER A 268 21.66 20.08 8.43
N PHE A 269 20.69 19.21 8.76
CA PHE A 269 19.50 18.99 7.93
C PHE A 269 18.62 20.23 7.86
N LEU A 270 18.47 20.97 8.97
CA LEU A 270 17.74 22.24 9.01
C LEU A 270 18.30 23.24 7.99
N ASN A 271 19.62 23.44 7.98
CA ASN A 271 20.28 24.40 7.09
C ASN A 271 20.14 23.96 5.62
N GLU A 272 20.33 22.67 5.36
CA GLU A 272 20.15 22.11 4.03
C GLU A 272 18.72 22.34 3.51
N MET A 273 17.70 21.99 4.31
CA MET A 273 16.30 22.15 3.90
C MET A 273 15.90 23.62 3.74
N ARG A 274 16.46 24.54 4.52
CA ARG A 274 16.22 25.99 4.32
C ARG A 274 16.72 26.46 2.97
N VAL A 275 17.94 26.09 2.59
CA VAL A 275 18.48 26.42 1.26
C VAL A 275 17.56 25.88 0.16
N PHE A 276 17.18 24.59 0.25
CA PHE A 276 16.27 23.99 -0.73
C PHE A 276 14.90 24.67 -0.82
N CYS A 277 14.35 25.14 0.30
CA CYS A 277 13.05 25.81 0.33
C CYS A 277 13.09 27.32 0.06
N GLU A 278 14.23 27.99 0.25
CA GLU A 278 14.41 29.43 0.05
C GLU A 278 14.89 29.78 -1.38
N ASP A 279 15.79 28.98 -1.97
CA ASP A 279 16.32 29.23 -3.32
C ASP A 279 15.21 29.24 -4.39
N ASN A 280 14.09 28.57 -4.10
CA ASN A 280 12.93 28.48 -4.99
C ASN A 280 11.87 29.57 -4.73
N GLY A 281 12.06 30.45 -3.75
CA GLY A 281 11.16 31.58 -3.48
C GLY A 281 11.27 32.74 -4.49
N ASN A 282 12.33 32.76 -5.30
CA ASN A 282 12.56 33.76 -6.34
C ASN A 282 12.00 33.38 -7.73
N GLU A 283 11.57 32.12 -7.91
CA GLU A 283 10.79 31.73 -9.08
C GLU A 283 9.32 31.64 -8.71
N LYS A 284 8.53 32.63 -9.13
CA LYS A 284 7.06 32.56 -9.12
C LYS A 284 6.62 31.34 -9.93
N SER A 285 6.48 30.18 -9.29
CA SER A 285 6.15 28.93 -9.97
C SER A 285 4.77 28.42 -9.55
N SER A 286 3.88 28.45 -10.52
CA SER A 286 2.79 27.50 -10.66
C SER A 286 3.36 26.10 -10.95
N GLN A 287 3.98 25.47 -9.94
CA GLN A 287 4.20 24.02 -9.81
C GLN A 287 5.02 23.78 -8.53
N GLY A 288 4.34 23.32 -7.47
CA GLY A 288 4.93 23.11 -6.15
C GLY A 288 6.19 22.24 -6.19
N SER A 289 7.30 22.84 -5.73
CA SER A 289 8.61 22.20 -5.65
C SER A 289 8.61 21.12 -4.56
N SER A 290 9.06 19.92 -4.93
CA SER A 290 8.95 18.70 -4.12
C SER A 290 10.35 18.16 -3.76
N ILE A 291 10.65 18.00 -2.48
CA ILE A 291 11.90 17.45 -1.93
C ILE A 291 11.80 15.94 -1.86
N ALA A 292 12.78 15.20 -2.38
CA ALA A 292 12.83 13.74 -2.23
C ALA A 292 13.02 13.34 -0.75
N ALA A 293 12.27 12.35 -0.28
CA ALA A 293 12.31 11.91 1.11
C ALA A 293 13.59 11.15 1.51
N THR A 294 14.64 11.17 0.67
CA THR A 294 15.88 10.43 0.84
C THR A 294 17.07 11.36 1.06
N MET A 295 17.33 11.72 2.32
CA MET A 295 18.65 12.18 2.79
C MET A 295 19.23 11.16 3.77
N ALA A 296 19.25 9.90 3.34
CA ALA A 296 20.19 8.87 3.74
C ALA A 296 20.32 7.94 2.53
N SER A 297 21.55 7.62 2.10
CA SER A 297 21.82 6.70 0.99
C SER A 297 20.88 5.48 1.02
N PRO A 298 20.50 4.92 -0.14
CA PRO A 298 19.66 3.73 -0.17
C PRO A 298 20.41 2.59 0.50
N MET A 299 20.10 2.34 1.78
CA MET A 299 20.33 1.04 2.37
C MET A 299 19.35 0.13 1.66
N ALA A 300 19.86 -0.63 0.69
CA ALA A 300 19.14 -1.74 0.09
C ALA A 300 18.41 -2.51 1.20
N PHE A 301 17.14 -2.85 0.97
CA PHE A 301 16.39 -3.71 1.86
C PHE A 301 17.26 -4.92 2.23
N PRO A 302 17.48 -5.21 3.52
CA PRO A 302 18.19 -6.41 3.89
C PRO A 302 17.43 -7.60 3.31
N THR A 303 18.05 -8.29 2.37
CA THR A 303 17.57 -9.58 1.91
C THR A 303 17.50 -10.48 3.14
N ALA A 304 16.33 -11.04 3.39
CA ALA A 304 16.16 -12.04 4.44
C ALA A 304 17.03 -13.24 4.08
N GLY A 305 18.24 -13.29 4.64
CA GLY A 305 19.07 -14.48 4.67
C GLY A 305 18.39 -15.57 5.51
N PRO A 306 18.67 -16.85 5.25
CA PRO A 306 18.03 -17.94 5.96
C PRO A 306 18.30 -17.81 7.46
N MET A 307 17.23 -17.82 8.25
CA MET A 307 17.31 -17.82 9.72
C MET A 307 18.18 -19.00 10.16
N ALA A 308 19.41 -18.70 10.58
CA ALA A 308 20.22 -19.62 11.34
C ALA A 308 19.57 -19.77 12.72
N SER A 309 18.99 -20.95 12.96
CA SER A 309 18.62 -21.43 14.28
C SER A 309 19.79 -21.24 15.26
N SER A 310 19.63 -20.37 16.27
CA SER A 310 20.52 -20.32 17.42
C SER A 310 19.74 -20.74 18.67
N PRO A 311 20.31 -21.61 19.51
CA PRO A 311 19.59 -22.27 20.58
C PRO A 311 19.47 -21.36 21.81
N MET A 312 18.33 -21.53 22.48
CA MET A 312 18.15 -21.44 23.93
C MET A 312 19.45 -21.32 24.74
N ALA A 313 19.63 -20.19 25.42
CA ALA A 313 20.51 -20.08 26.57
C ALA A 313 19.74 -19.42 27.73
N SER A 314 19.49 -20.28 28.71
CA SER A 314 19.00 -20.01 30.06
C SER A 314 19.90 -19.01 30.81
N ARG A 315 19.31 -18.05 31.54
CA ARG A 315 19.47 -17.84 33.00
C ARG A 315 19.07 -16.43 33.48
N ALA A 316 18.34 -16.46 34.60
CA ALA A 316 18.01 -15.41 35.57
C ALA A 316 17.02 -14.31 35.12
#